data_AF-A0A432H1M2-F1
#
_entry.id   AF-A0A432H1M2-F1
#
_cell.length_a   1.000
_cell.length_b   1.000
_cell.length_c   1.000
_cell.angle_alpha   90.00
_cell.angle_beta   90.00
_cell.angle_gamma   90.00
#
_symmetry.space_group_name_H-M   'P 1'
#
loop_
_entity.id
_entity.type
_entity.pdbx_description
1 polymer ?
#
loop_
_entity_poly.entity_id
_entity_poly.type
_entity_poly.pdbx_seq_one_letter_code
_entity_poly.pdbx_strand_id
1 'polypeptide(L)' 'MKLNVINSSSGQNNTIFAATGGRVLNPELPLVIFMHGGGMDHTVWNLHTRYFAF' A
#
# COMPACT_ATOMS: atom_id res chain seq x y z
N MET A 1 8.03 2.11 -0.21
CA MET A 1 8.77 1.06 -0.93
C MET A 1 8.31 0.97 -2.37
N LYS A 2 9.23 0.64 -3.29
CA LYS A 2 8.97 0.39 -4.70
C LYS A 2 8.73 -1.11 -4.89
N LEU A 3 7.66 -1.48 -5.57
CA LEU A 3 7.32 -2.88 -5.86
C LEU A 3 7.23 -3.07 -7.37
N ASN A 4 7.78 -4.18 -7.86
CA ASN A 4 7.62 -4.59 -9.25
C ASN A 4 6.53 -5.67 -9.28
N VAL A 5 5.45 -5.40 -10.01
CA VAL A 5 4.28 -6.28 -10.11
C VAL A 5 3.99 -6.59 -11.57
N ILE A 6 3.61 -7.83 -11.86
CA ILE A 6 3.15 -8.23 -13.18
C ILE A 6 1.68 -7.85 -13.29
N ASN A 7 1.32 -7.10 -14.33
CA ASN A 7 -0.06 -6.81 -14.64
C ASN A 7 -0.75 -8.08 -15.15
N SER A 8 -1.78 -8.54 -14.44
CA SER A 8 -2.48 -9.79 -14.77
C SER A 8 -3.23 -9.76 -16.11
N SER A 9 -3.60 -8.57 -16.63
CA SER A 9 -4.33 -8.47 -17.90
C SER A 9 -3.41 -8.30 -19.11
N SER A 10 -2.28 -7.58 -18.98
CA SER A 10 -1.36 -7.33 -20.09
C SER A 10 -0.06 -8.15 -20.04
N GLY A 11 0.25 -8.81 -18.93
CA GLY A 11 1.51 -9.51 -18.70
C GLY A 11 2.73 -8.58 -18.54
N GLN A 12 2.55 -7.26 -18.58
CA GLN A 12 3.63 -6.29 -18.49
C GLN A 12 4.08 -6.06 -17.04
N ASN A 13 5.38 -5.83 -16.85
CA ASN A 13 5.94 -5.44 -15.56
C ASN A 13 5.66 -3.96 -15.28
N ASN A 14 5.00 -3.70 -14.17
CA ASN A 14 4.73 -2.36 -13.67
C ASN A 14 5.46 -2.11 -12.36
N THR A 15 5.97 -0.90 -12.22
CA THR A 15 6.42 -0.39 -10.93
C THR A 15 5.24 0.28 -10.23
N ILE A 16 5.02 -0.06 -8.96
CA ILE A 16 4.11 0.65 -8.06
C ILE A 16 4.83 1.12 -6.80
N PHE A 17 4.25 2.10 -6.12
CA PHE A 17 4.75 2.62 -4.85
C PHE A 17 3.76 2.27 -3.73
N ALA A 18 4.28 1.80 -2.61
CA ALA A 18 3.49 1.46 -1.43
C ALA A 18 4.15 2.02 -0.17
N ALA A 19 3.36 2.31 0.86
CA ALA A 19 3.83 2.72 2.18
C ALA A 19 3.18 1.86 3.26
N THR A 20 3.82 1.75 4.42
CA THR A 20 3.28 1.06 5.60
C THR A 20 3.03 2.08 6.72
N GLY A 21 2.26 1.70 7.74
CA GLY A 21 2.04 2.53 8.94
C GLY A 21 3.26 2.65 9.89
N GLY A 22 4.46 2.25 9.44
CA GLY A 22 5.69 2.34 10.24
C GLY A 22 5.90 1.20 11.24
N ARG A 23 5.12 0.12 11.17
CA ARG A 23 5.31 -1.11 11.96
C ARG A 23 5.47 -2.34 11.05
N VAL A 24 6.11 -3.37 11.60
CA VAL A 24 6.19 -4.69 10.98
C VAL A 24 4.78 -5.30 10.94
N LEU A 25 4.40 -5.86 9.79
CA LEU A 25 3.11 -6.53 9.62
C LEU A 25 3.10 -7.86 10.37
N ASN A 26 2.03 -8.11 11.14
CA ASN A 26 1.78 -9.41 11.76
C ASN A 26 0.94 -10.27 10.81
N PRO A 27 1.46 -11.40 10.29
CA PRO A 27 0.72 -12.26 9.37
C PRO A 27 -0.52 -12.93 9.99
N GLU A 28 -0.63 -12.95 11.32
CA GLU A 28 -1.78 -13.52 12.05
C GLU A 28 -2.98 -12.56 12.11
N LEU A 29 -2.81 -11.29 11.69
CA LEU A 29 -3.88 -10.29 11.69
C LEU A 29 -4.38 -10.03 10.27
N PRO A 30 -5.65 -9.62 10.10
CA PRO A 30 -6.17 -9.18 8.80
C PRO A 30 -5.35 -8.01 8.22
N LEU A 31 -5.02 -8.11 6.93
CA LEU A 31 -4.34 -7.04 6.21
C LEU A 31 -5.34 -5.97 5.75
N VAL A 32 -5.02 -4.69 6.03
CA VAL A 32 -5.78 -3.54 5.52
C VAL A 32 -4.95 -2.83 4.46
N ILE A 33 -5.55 -2.60 3.28
CA ILE A 33 -4.92 -1.88 2.16
C ILE A 33 -5.70 -0.60 1.90
N PHE A 34 -4.99 0.53 1.89
CA PHE A 34 -5.55 1.83 1.51
C PHE A 34 -5.14 2.18 0.09
N MET A 35 -6.12 2.63 -0.71
CA MET A 35 -5.92 3.08 -2.09
C MET A 35 -6.33 4.56 -2.17
N HIS A 36 -5.52 5.38 -2.83
CA HIS A 36 -5.84 6.79 -3.04
C HIS A 36 -6.60 7.00 -4.36
N GLY A 37 -7.28 8.14 -4.49
CA GLY A 37 -7.90 8.56 -5.75
C GLY A 37 -6.92 9.21 -6.72
N GLY A 38 -7.41 9.63 -7.89
CA GLY A 38 -6.59 10.35 -8.87
C GLY A 38 -6.05 11.67 -8.33
N GLY A 39 -4.80 12.01 -8.68
CA GLY A 39 -4.14 13.25 -8.26
C GLY A 39 -3.59 13.25 -6.82
N MET A 40 -3.72 12.13 -6.11
CA MET A 40 -3.25 11.94 -4.74
C MET A 40 -2.08 10.95 -4.69
N ASP A 41 -1.44 10.84 -3.54
CA ASP A 41 -0.50 9.78 -3.21
C ASP A 41 -0.81 9.16 -1.84
N HIS A 42 0.07 8.32 -1.31
CA HIS A 42 -0.11 7.65 0.00
C HIS A 42 -0.33 8.61 1.19
N THR A 43 0.08 9.87 1.09
CA THR A 43 0.08 10.82 2.22
C THR A 43 -1.33 11.16 2.71
N VAL A 44 -2.35 11.02 1.85
CA VAL A 44 -3.76 11.20 2.22
C VAL A 44 -4.21 10.22 3.32
N TRP A 45 -3.49 9.11 3.48
CA TRP A 45 -3.79 8.07 4.46
C TRP A 45 -2.89 8.10 5.70
N ASN A 46 -1.99 9.07 5.86
CA ASN A 46 -0.99 9.07 6.94
C ASN A 46 -1.56 8.88 8.36
N LEU A 47 -2.72 9.47 8.68
CA LEU A 47 -3.33 9.30 10.00
C LEU A 47 -4.05 7.95 10.14
N HIS A 48 -4.74 7.52 9.09
CA HIS A 48 -5.46 6.25 9.06
C HIS A 48 -4.48 5.07 9.19
N THR A 49 -3.39 5.09 8.44
CA THR A 49 -2.37 4.01 8.49
C THR A 49 -1.70 3.94 9.86
N ARG A 50 -1.52 5.06 10.56
CA ARG A 50 -1.06 5.08 11.95
C ARG A 50 -2.10 4.50 12.90
N TYR A 51 -3.38 4.85 12.76
CA TYR A 51 -4.42 4.30 13.61
C TYR A 51 -4.52 2.77 13.52
N PHE A 52 -4.51 2.20 12.31
CA PHE A 52 -4.61 0.74 12.15
C PHE A 52 -3.31 -0.02 12.44
N ALA A 53 -2.16 0.65 12.46
CA ALA A 53 -0.89 0.02 12.81
C ALA A 53 -0.67 -0.07 14.33
N PHE A 54 -1.38 0.73 15.14
CA PHE A 54 -1.16 0.87 16.57
C PHE A 54 -2.24 0.21 17.42
#